data_AF-A0AAI9UVS2-F1
#
_entry.id   AF-A0AAI9UVS2-F1
#
_cell.length_a   1.000
_cell.length_b   1.000
_cell.length_c   1.000
_cell.angle_alpha   90.00
_cell.angle_beta   90.00
_cell.angle_gamma   90.00
#
_symmetry.space_group_name_H-M   'P 1'
#
loop_
_entity.id
_entity.type
_entity.pdbx_description
1 polymer ?
#
loop_
_entity_poly.entity_id
_entity_poly.type
_entity_poly.pdbx_seq_one_letter_code
_entity_poly.pdbx_strand_id
1 'polypeptide(L)'
;MDITPVFNDLLRKRNAPIVTEKKLSLEAIDGFLKEAYRINSHITNLHNELKDVRQAYLSTAQPRKTHILAAAAQQQRHLTDRDREEVDANAKQMLRELNASITALNEAELLRRETETAVIRKKYASRLGALGAWAAASDNDNNSSKGKTAEHAAAEARTRTIEQHRDEVIQSLRLGLQRCGRTQQDMMEVRLTREMEKNRSVLAKAGGGGAMPELGGFYESMAKTAATSKGATGKAGLPPGDEGASSSYDPREGLTDEQIQMFEKGNQDMLQHYNSTLDKVRTAEKSLLEIAELQTLLVGNLATQSAHIEQLVADSENITADVGGGNKQLKKATQRPSAARYTFFASAGLCTFLILWDLII
;
A
#
# COMPACT_ATOMS: atom_id res chain seq x y z
N MET A 1 21.13 -16.70 20.55
CA MET A 1 21.91 -16.58 21.81
C MET A 1 22.50 -15.19 21.85
N ASP A 2 22.28 -14.47 22.94
CA ASP A 2 22.86 -13.15 23.13
C ASP A 2 24.32 -13.29 23.64
N ILE A 3 25.27 -12.93 22.77
CA ILE A 3 26.72 -13.03 23.01
C ILE A 3 27.31 -11.72 23.56
N THR A 4 26.49 -10.69 23.69
CA THR A 4 26.87 -9.36 24.22
C THR A 4 27.60 -9.42 25.57
N PRO A 5 27.22 -10.25 26.56
CA PRO A 5 27.96 -10.30 27.83
C PRO A 5 29.38 -10.84 27.67
N VAL A 6 29.58 -11.88 26.87
CA VAL A 6 30.89 -12.48 26.60
C VAL A 6 31.79 -11.49 25.85
N PHE A 7 31.23 -10.74 24.90
CA PHE A 7 31.94 -9.71 24.17
C PHE A 7 32.36 -8.55 25.08
N ASN A 8 31.47 -8.13 25.98
CA ASN A 8 31.74 -7.06 26.95
C ASN A 8 32.83 -7.43 27.96
N ASP A 9 32.92 -8.70 28.36
CA ASP A 9 34.03 -9.17 29.20
C ASP A 9 35.37 -9.14 28.46
N LEU A 10 35.38 -9.44 27.15
CA LEU A 10 36.58 -9.31 26.32
C LEU A 10 37.00 -7.85 26.12
N LEU A 11 36.04 -6.94 25.95
CA LEU A 11 36.28 -5.50 25.85
C LEU A 11 36.86 -4.94 27.15
N ARG A 12 36.30 -5.35 28.31
CA ARG A 12 36.81 -4.97 29.62
C ARG A 12 38.25 -5.43 29.83
N LYS A 13 38.60 -6.64 29.39
CA LYS A 13 39.99 -7.15 29.43
C LYS A 13 40.97 -6.35 28.56
N ARG A 14 40.48 -5.64 27.54
CA ARG A 14 41.29 -4.79 26.66
C ARG A 14 41.19 -3.30 26.95
N ASN A 15 40.64 -2.90 28.10
CA ASN A 15 40.36 -1.50 28.46
C ASN A 15 39.55 -0.75 27.38
N ALA A 16 38.68 -1.46 26.67
CA ALA A 16 37.80 -0.88 25.66
C ALA A 16 36.41 -0.60 26.27
N PRO A 17 35.70 0.43 25.78
CA PRO A 17 34.35 0.75 26.25
C PRO A 17 33.38 -0.41 26.00
N ILE A 18 32.52 -0.68 26.99
CA ILE A 18 31.51 -1.75 26.98
C ILE A 18 30.42 -1.41 25.95
N VAL A 19 29.96 -2.42 25.20
CA VAL A 19 28.78 -2.27 24.32
C VAL A 19 27.53 -2.35 25.19
N THR A 20 26.94 -1.19 25.46
CA THR A 20 25.58 -1.10 25.99
C THR A 20 24.59 -1.18 24.83
N GLU A 21 23.52 -1.96 24.99
CA GLU A 21 22.38 -1.90 24.07
C GLU A 21 21.89 -0.45 23.97
N LYS A 22 22.08 0.15 22.79
CA LYS A 22 21.55 1.47 22.52
C LYS A 22 20.05 1.31 22.37
N LYS A 23 19.29 1.57 23.44
CA LYS A 23 17.83 1.64 23.37
C LYS A 23 17.49 2.75 22.37
N LEU A 24 17.05 2.36 21.17
CA LEU A 24 16.53 3.27 20.16
C LEU A 24 15.23 3.86 20.71
N SER A 25 15.30 5.01 21.37
CA SER A 25 14.13 5.73 21.85
C SER A 25 13.53 6.54 20.69
N LEU A 26 12.20 6.47 20.55
CA LEU A 26 11.45 7.27 19.56
C LEU A 26 11.73 8.77 19.68
N GLU A 27 12.09 9.28 20.87
CA GLU A 27 12.45 10.68 21.07
C GLU A 27 13.77 11.06 20.39
N ALA A 28 14.75 10.14 20.34
CA ALA A 28 16.05 10.32 19.69
C ALA A 28 16.00 10.05 18.16
N ILE A 29 14.85 9.61 17.65
CA ILE A 29 14.62 9.33 16.25
C ILE A 29 14.32 10.63 15.48
N ASP A 30 14.86 10.71 14.27
CA ASP A 30 14.69 11.83 13.34
C ASP A 30 13.22 12.10 12.98
N GLY A 31 12.90 13.35 12.62
CA GLY A 31 11.54 13.79 12.30
C GLY A 31 10.88 12.97 11.19
N PHE A 32 11.65 12.61 10.15
CA PHE A 32 11.18 11.74 9.08
C PHE A 32 10.68 10.39 9.60
N LEU A 33 11.49 9.74 10.44
CA LEU A 33 11.17 8.40 10.94
C LEU A 33 9.99 8.45 11.91
N LYS A 34 9.84 9.51 12.72
CA LYS A 34 8.65 9.70 13.57
C LYS A 34 7.36 9.75 12.75
N GLU A 35 7.35 10.52 11.67
CA GLU A 35 6.19 10.57 10.76
C GLU A 35 5.97 9.23 10.06
N ALA A 36 7.03 8.57 9.59
CA ALA A 36 6.92 7.23 9.00
C ALA A 36 6.30 6.20 9.96
N TYR A 37 6.70 6.19 11.23
CA TYR A 37 6.11 5.32 12.27
C TYR A 37 4.65 5.65 12.53
N ARG A 38 4.29 6.94 12.55
CA ARG A 38 2.90 7.38 12.70
C ARG A 38 2.03 6.89 11.55
N ILE A 39 2.48 7.07 10.31
CA ILE A 39 1.79 6.58 9.10
C ILE A 39 1.65 5.05 9.17
N ASN A 40 2.72 4.32 9.52
CA ASN A 40 2.67 2.86 9.63
C ASN A 40 1.68 2.38 10.71
N SER A 41 1.61 3.08 11.84
CA SER A 41 0.61 2.79 12.88
C SER A 41 -0.81 2.96 12.34
N HIS A 42 -1.07 4.04 11.60
CA HIS A 42 -2.39 4.27 11.00
C HIS A 42 -2.74 3.22 9.93
N ILE A 43 -1.79 2.83 9.08
CA ILE A 43 -1.97 1.74 8.10
C ILE A 43 -2.31 0.43 8.82
N THR A 44 -1.57 0.10 9.89
CA THR A 44 -1.77 -1.14 10.65
C THR A 44 -3.12 -1.15 11.36
N ASN A 45 -3.52 -0.02 11.96
CA ASN A 45 -4.83 0.11 12.60
C ASN A 45 -5.97 -0.07 11.59
N LEU A 46 -5.90 0.62 10.44
CA LEU A 46 -6.88 0.46 9.37
C LEU A 46 -6.99 -0.99 8.89
N HIS A 47 -5.86 -1.66 8.70
CA HIS A 47 -5.84 -3.08 8.28
C HIS A 47 -6.51 -4.00 9.31
N ASN A 48 -6.28 -3.76 10.59
CA ASN A 48 -6.88 -4.53 11.67
C ASN A 48 -8.39 -4.27 11.76
N GLU A 49 -8.82 -3.01 11.68
CA GLU A 49 -10.24 -2.62 11.66
C GLU A 49 -10.98 -3.28 10.47
N LEU A 50 -10.39 -3.24 9.27
CA LEU A 50 -10.95 -3.91 8.10
C LEU A 50 -11.07 -5.42 8.29
N LYS A 51 -10.08 -6.07 8.91
CA LYS A 51 -10.12 -7.51 9.22
C LYS A 51 -11.21 -7.87 10.21
N ASP A 52 -11.34 -7.07 11.28
CA ASP A 52 -12.32 -7.31 12.34
C ASP A 52 -13.74 -7.13 11.80
N VAL A 53 -13.95 -6.11 10.97
CA VAL A 53 -15.25 -5.82 10.36
C VAL A 53 -15.57 -6.77 9.19
N ARG A 54 -14.57 -7.39 8.54
CA ARG A 54 -14.75 -8.24 7.35
C ARG A 54 -15.86 -9.28 7.49
N GLN A 55 -15.87 -10.04 8.59
CA GLN A 55 -16.86 -11.10 8.77
C GLN A 55 -18.28 -10.54 8.88
N ALA A 56 -18.46 -9.47 9.66
CA ALA A 56 -19.74 -8.83 9.85
C ALA A 56 -20.22 -8.06 8.61
N TYR A 57 -19.30 -7.47 7.86
CA TYR A 57 -19.54 -6.78 6.60
C TYR A 57 -20.01 -7.73 5.50
N LEU A 58 -19.38 -8.92 5.42
CA LEU A 58 -19.72 -9.95 4.44
C LEU A 58 -20.93 -10.81 4.87
N SER A 59 -21.41 -10.73 6.11
CA SER A 59 -22.56 -11.53 6.53
C SER A 59 -23.87 -10.88 6.05
N THR A 60 -24.48 -11.44 5.00
CA THR A 60 -25.83 -11.06 4.53
C THR A 60 -26.93 -11.84 5.24
N ALA A 61 -26.59 -12.75 6.15
CA ALA A 61 -27.55 -13.56 6.89
C ALA A 61 -28.32 -12.70 7.89
N GLN A 62 -29.66 -12.70 7.78
CA GLN A 62 -30.50 -12.13 8.82
C GLN A 62 -30.32 -12.93 10.11
N PRO A 63 -30.29 -12.27 11.29
CA PRO A 63 -30.13 -12.96 12.55
C PRO A 63 -31.26 -13.96 12.73
N ARG A 64 -30.94 -15.26 12.72
CA ARG A 64 -31.90 -16.28 13.10
C ARG A 64 -32.20 -16.08 14.59
N LYS A 65 -33.44 -15.69 14.92
CA LYS A 65 -33.93 -15.63 16.31
C LYS A 65 -34.06 -17.06 16.85
N THR A 66 -32.94 -17.72 17.11
CA THR A 66 -32.92 -18.98 17.85
C THR A 66 -32.74 -18.66 19.33
N HIS A 67 -33.83 -18.76 20.08
CA HIS A 67 -33.93 -18.45 21.51
C HIS A 67 -33.14 -19.37 22.47
N ILE A 68 -32.28 -20.28 21.97
CA ILE A 68 -31.78 -21.42 22.78
C ILE A 68 -30.28 -21.31 23.16
N LEU A 69 -29.50 -20.38 22.60
CA LEU A 69 -28.06 -20.24 22.93
C LEU A 69 -27.62 -18.77 23.09
N ALA A 70 -28.30 -18.01 23.94
CA ALA A 70 -28.10 -16.57 24.10
C ALA A 70 -26.75 -16.15 24.73
N ALA A 71 -25.97 -17.07 25.32
CA ALA A 71 -24.72 -16.73 26.00
C ALA A 71 -23.47 -16.68 25.09
N ALA A 72 -23.49 -17.32 23.91
CA ALA A 72 -22.37 -17.32 22.97
C ALA A 72 -22.59 -16.44 21.71
N ALA A 73 -23.81 -15.94 21.52
CA ALA A 73 -24.22 -15.17 20.34
C ALA A 73 -24.01 -13.65 20.47
N GLN A 74 -23.58 -13.16 21.64
CA GLN A 74 -23.42 -11.72 21.91
C GLN A 74 -22.31 -11.01 21.11
N GLN A 75 -21.50 -11.73 20.33
CA GLN A 75 -20.34 -11.17 19.62
C GLN A 75 -20.48 -11.09 18.10
N GLN A 76 -21.53 -11.65 17.49
CA GLN A 76 -21.76 -11.43 16.06
C GLN A 76 -22.50 -10.12 15.86
N ARG A 77 -21.74 -9.03 15.84
CA ARG A 77 -22.24 -7.69 15.54
C ARG A 77 -22.59 -7.64 14.05
N HIS A 78 -23.86 -7.89 13.70
CA HIS A 78 -24.31 -7.71 12.32
C HIS A 78 -24.28 -6.23 11.97
N LEU A 79 -23.53 -5.83 10.93
CA LEU A 79 -23.59 -4.48 10.40
C LEU A 79 -24.85 -4.31 9.53
N THR A 80 -25.56 -3.20 9.73
CA THR A 80 -26.63 -2.78 8.82
C THR A 80 -26.04 -2.31 7.49
N ASP A 81 -26.85 -2.22 6.44
CA ASP A 81 -26.38 -1.72 5.14
C ASP A 81 -25.82 -0.28 5.23
N ARG A 82 -26.35 0.53 6.16
CA ARG A 82 -25.84 1.87 6.48
C ARG A 82 -24.45 1.78 7.10
N ASP A 83 -24.28 0.94 8.13
CA ASP A 83 -22.99 0.80 8.82
C ASP A 83 -21.91 0.31 7.86
N ARG A 84 -22.27 -0.55 6.90
CA ARG A 84 -21.33 -1.02 5.86
C ARG A 84 -20.88 0.13 4.94
N GLU A 85 -21.80 1.00 4.55
CA GLU A 85 -21.48 2.18 3.73
C GLU A 85 -20.62 3.19 4.49
N GLU A 86 -20.86 3.37 5.79
CA GLU A 86 -20.00 4.19 6.67
C GLU A 86 -18.58 3.61 6.78
N VAL A 87 -18.45 2.28 6.91
CA VAL A 87 -17.15 1.60 6.90
C VAL A 87 -16.43 1.82 5.57
N ASP A 88 -17.11 1.68 4.44
CA ASP A 88 -16.53 1.90 3.12
C ASP A 88 -16.08 3.36 2.93
N ALA A 89 -16.89 4.32 3.39
CA ALA A 89 -16.59 5.74 3.32
C ALA A 89 -15.39 6.12 4.20
N ASN A 90 -15.36 5.64 5.45
CA ASN A 90 -14.25 5.87 6.38
C ASN A 90 -12.96 5.24 5.85
N ALA A 91 -12.99 3.96 5.46
CA ALA A 91 -11.81 3.29 4.91
C ALA A 91 -11.26 4.02 3.69
N LYS A 92 -12.14 4.50 2.79
CA LYS A 92 -11.71 5.31 1.65
C LYS A 92 -11.07 6.63 2.06
N GLN A 93 -11.67 7.35 3.02
CA GLN A 93 -11.10 8.59 3.53
C GLN A 93 -9.70 8.35 4.11
N MET A 94 -9.56 7.33 4.95
CA MET A 94 -8.28 6.94 5.54
C MET A 94 -7.25 6.55 4.48
N LEU A 95 -7.62 5.79 3.45
CA LEU A 95 -6.72 5.46 2.35
C LEU A 95 -6.22 6.70 1.60
N ARG A 96 -7.09 7.68 1.33
CA ARG A 96 -6.71 8.94 0.67
C ARG A 96 -5.81 9.79 1.56
N GLU A 97 -6.14 9.92 2.85
CA GLU A 97 -5.33 10.65 3.82
C GLU A 97 -3.94 10.03 3.96
N LEU A 98 -3.87 8.70 4.08
CA LEU A 98 -2.61 7.98 4.15
C LEU A 98 -1.79 8.14 2.87
N ASN A 99 -2.41 8.08 1.69
CA ASN A 99 -1.73 8.34 0.42
C ASN A 99 -1.16 9.78 0.37
N ALA A 100 -1.95 10.77 0.76
CA ALA A 100 -1.50 12.16 0.85
C ALA A 100 -0.33 12.32 1.83
N SER A 101 -0.40 11.69 3.00
CA SER A 101 0.68 11.73 4.00
C SER A 101 1.98 11.09 3.49
N ILE A 102 1.90 9.97 2.78
CA ILE A 102 3.06 9.31 2.16
C ILE A 102 3.65 10.18 1.04
N THR A 103 2.79 10.85 0.26
CA THR A 103 3.22 11.76 -0.80
C THR A 103 3.93 12.98 -0.22
N ALA A 104 3.37 13.61 0.82
CA ALA A 104 4.00 14.72 1.53
C ALA A 104 5.34 14.31 2.16
N LEU A 105 5.42 13.10 2.73
CA LEU A 105 6.68 12.56 3.28
C LEU A 105 7.74 12.38 2.17
N ASN A 106 7.33 11.87 1.00
CA ASN A 106 8.22 11.72 -0.15
C ASN A 106 8.69 13.07 -0.71
N GLU A 107 7.81 14.06 -0.81
CA GLU A 107 8.17 15.42 -1.23
C GLU A 107 9.17 16.08 -0.26
N ALA A 108 8.95 15.93 1.05
CA ALA A 108 9.89 16.41 2.07
C ALA A 108 11.28 15.75 1.93
N GLU A 109 11.34 14.45 1.61
CA GLU A 109 12.59 13.77 1.33
C GLU A 109 13.27 14.26 0.05
N LEU A 110 12.52 14.50 -1.02
CA LEU A 110 13.07 15.05 -2.26
C LEU A 110 13.69 16.42 -2.02
N LEU A 111 13.01 17.33 -1.30
CA LEU A 111 13.55 18.64 -0.94
C LEU A 111 14.81 18.53 -0.07
N ARG A 112 14.86 17.57 0.87
CA ARG A 112 16.07 17.31 1.65
C ARG A 112 17.23 16.86 0.77
N ARG A 113 16.99 15.94 -0.16
CA ARG A 113 18.03 15.45 -1.10
C ARG A 113 18.60 16.59 -1.93
N GLU A 114 17.74 17.44 -2.47
CA GLU A 114 18.16 18.60 -3.26
C GLU A 114 18.96 19.60 -2.42
N THR A 115 18.52 19.87 -1.19
CA THR A 115 19.23 20.79 -0.29
C THR A 115 20.57 20.22 0.17
N GLU A 116 20.64 18.94 0.52
CA GLU A 116 21.88 18.29 0.95
C GLU A 116 22.91 18.19 -0.17
N THR A 117 22.49 17.79 -1.37
CA THR A 117 23.37 17.78 -2.54
C THR A 117 23.85 19.17 -2.91
N ALA A 118 23.00 20.20 -2.82
CA ALA A 118 23.40 21.60 -3.03
C ALA A 118 24.35 22.11 -1.95
N VAL A 119 24.15 21.73 -0.68
CA VAL A 119 25.03 22.11 0.44
C VAL A 119 26.39 21.43 0.31
N ILE A 120 26.43 20.13 -0.01
CA ILE A 120 27.68 19.41 -0.28
C ILE A 120 28.40 20.06 -1.45
N ARG A 121 27.70 20.28 -2.57
CA ARG A 121 28.28 20.97 -3.72
C ARG A 121 28.88 22.32 -3.34
N LYS A 122 28.18 23.16 -2.58
CA LYS A 122 28.70 24.47 -2.13
C LYS A 122 29.91 24.35 -1.19
N LYS A 123 29.83 23.50 -0.16
CA LYS A 123 30.89 23.32 0.85
C LYS A 123 32.21 22.87 0.21
N TYR A 124 32.14 21.95 -0.74
CA TYR A 124 33.33 21.36 -1.34
C TYR A 124 33.74 22.01 -2.67
N ALA A 125 32.84 22.71 -3.37
CA ALA A 125 33.21 23.60 -4.48
C ALA A 125 33.91 24.88 -4.00
N SER A 126 33.50 25.45 -2.85
CA SER A 126 34.13 26.67 -2.29
C SER A 126 35.56 26.41 -1.80
N ARG A 127 35.84 25.23 -1.26
CA ARG A 127 37.18 24.84 -0.77
C ARG A 127 38.17 24.50 -1.90
N LEU A 128 37.67 24.34 -3.13
CA LEU A 128 38.45 24.15 -4.37
C LEU A 128 38.38 25.38 -5.31
N GLY A 129 38.00 26.55 -4.78
CA GLY A 129 37.85 27.78 -5.56
C GLY A 129 39.04 28.07 -6.48
N ALA A 130 38.73 28.29 -7.77
CA ALA A 130 39.57 28.75 -8.88
C ALA A 130 40.79 27.88 -9.30
N LEU A 131 41.48 27.20 -8.40
CA LEU A 131 42.70 26.44 -8.74
C LEU A 131 42.45 24.97 -9.10
N GLY A 132 41.31 24.38 -8.71
CA GLY A 132 40.96 22.99 -9.04
C GLY A 132 40.22 22.81 -10.38
N ALA A 133 39.55 23.87 -10.87
CA ALA A 133 38.73 23.80 -12.09
C ALA A 133 39.56 23.69 -13.38
N TRP A 134 40.78 24.26 -13.39
CA TRP A 134 41.66 24.19 -14.56
C TRP A 134 42.34 22.82 -14.73
N ALA A 135 42.55 22.07 -13.65
CA ALA A 135 43.09 20.72 -13.70
C ALA A 135 42.06 19.64 -14.09
N ALA A 136 40.77 19.90 -13.87
CA ALA A 136 39.67 18.99 -14.23
C ALA A 136 39.21 19.14 -15.69
N ALA A 137 39.56 20.25 -16.36
CA ALA A 137 39.18 20.52 -17.75
C ALA A 137 40.15 19.92 -18.78
N SER A 138 41.28 19.34 -18.35
CA SER A 138 42.32 18.80 -19.24
C SER A 138 42.36 17.26 -19.33
N ASP A 139 41.50 16.54 -18.60
CA ASP A 139 41.49 15.08 -18.63
C ASP A 139 40.09 14.61 -19.05
N ASN A 140 39.93 14.55 -20.37
CA ASN A 140 38.76 14.00 -21.05
C ASN A 140 38.82 12.47 -20.95
N ASP A 141 38.64 11.93 -19.75
CA ASP A 141 38.50 10.49 -19.56
C ASP A 141 37.63 10.18 -18.33
N ASN A 142 36.95 9.04 -18.37
CA ASN A 142 35.83 8.51 -17.59
C ASN A 142 36.00 8.43 -16.04
N ASN A 143 36.77 9.33 -15.42
CA ASN A 143 37.21 9.20 -14.03
C ASN A 143 37.11 10.52 -13.25
N SER A 144 35.89 11.05 -13.13
CA SER A 144 35.55 12.20 -12.28
C SER A 144 35.75 11.96 -10.77
N SER A 145 36.25 10.78 -10.38
CA SER A 145 36.51 10.38 -8.99
C SER A 145 37.88 10.84 -8.46
N LYS A 146 38.85 11.14 -9.34
CA LYS A 146 40.26 11.28 -8.95
C LYS A 146 40.62 12.60 -8.28
N GLY A 147 39.74 13.61 -8.35
CA GLY A 147 39.91 14.92 -7.72
C GLY A 147 39.05 15.17 -6.47
N LYS A 148 38.16 14.24 -6.09
CA LYS A 148 37.31 14.39 -4.90
C LYS A 148 38.15 14.19 -3.65
N THR A 149 38.15 15.19 -2.75
CA THR A 149 38.74 15.03 -1.42
C THR A 149 38.09 13.83 -0.72
N ALA A 150 38.87 12.99 -0.03
CA ALA A 150 38.35 11.80 0.66
C ALA A 150 37.21 12.13 1.65
N GLU A 151 37.23 13.35 2.20
CA GLU A 151 36.18 13.91 3.05
C GLU A 151 34.86 14.17 2.29
N HIS A 152 34.92 14.66 1.05
CA HIS A 152 33.76 14.84 0.15
C HIS A 152 33.12 13.50 -0.21
N ALA A 153 33.94 12.52 -0.62
CA ALA A 153 33.44 11.20 -0.98
C ALA A 153 32.79 10.47 0.21
N ALA A 154 33.37 10.60 1.42
CA ALA A 154 32.77 10.03 2.62
C ALA A 154 31.46 10.72 3.03
N ALA A 155 31.34 12.03 2.81
CA ALA A 155 30.10 12.78 3.06
C ALA A 155 29.00 12.38 2.06
N GLU A 156 29.32 12.30 0.76
CA GLU A 156 28.39 11.84 -0.29
C GLU A 156 27.93 10.39 -0.06
N ALA A 157 28.85 9.51 0.36
CA ALA A 157 28.49 8.11 0.67
C ALA A 157 27.50 8.03 1.83
N ARG A 158 27.69 8.81 2.90
CA ARG A 158 26.77 8.84 4.04
C ARG A 158 25.39 9.35 3.64
N THR A 159 25.30 10.42 2.86
CA THR A 159 23.99 10.92 2.40
C THR A 159 23.27 9.90 1.55
N ARG A 160 23.97 9.23 0.62
CA ARG A 160 23.40 8.15 -0.20
C ARG A 160 22.87 6.98 0.61
N THR A 161 23.58 6.56 1.67
CA THR A 161 23.06 5.47 2.54
C THR A 161 21.79 5.87 3.30
N ILE A 162 21.65 7.14 3.68
CA ILE A 162 20.44 7.66 4.32
C ILE A 162 19.31 7.74 3.29
N GLU A 163 19.60 8.19 2.07
CA GLU A 163 18.63 8.25 0.97
C GLU A 163 18.06 6.86 0.64
N GLN A 164 18.94 5.86 0.50
CA GLN A 164 18.58 4.45 0.31
C GLN A 164 17.61 3.97 1.38
N HIS A 165 17.98 4.10 2.66
CA HIS A 165 17.14 3.65 3.76
C HIS A 165 15.78 4.37 3.77
N ARG A 166 15.74 5.66 3.48
CA ARG A 166 14.47 6.42 3.48
C ARG A 166 13.59 6.09 2.27
N ASP A 167 14.17 5.81 1.11
CA ASP A 167 13.45 5.28 -0.05
C ASP A 167 12.81 3.92 0.26
N GLU A 168 13.55 3.00 0.89
CA GLU A 168 13.04 1.71 1.32
C GLU A 168 11.88 1.86 2.33
N VAL A 169 12.00 2.81 3.27
CA VAL A 169 10.91 3.11 4.22
C VAL A 169 9.67 3.59 3.48
N ILE A 170 9.78 4.56 2.57
CA ILE A 170 8.64 5.06 1.79
C ILE A 170 8.02 3.94 0.95
N GLN A 171 8.84 3.10 0.31
CA GLN A 171 8.38 1.95 -0.45
C GLN A 171 7.61 0.96 0.44
N SER A 172 8.10 0.67 1.64
CA SER A 172 7.44 -0.21 2.60
C SER A 172 6.07 0.32 3.04
N LEU A 173 5.93 1.62 3.26
CA LEU A 173 4.66 2.27 3.60
C LEU A 173 3.67 2.17 2.43
N ARG A 174 4.13 2.40 1.19
CA ARG A 174 3.30 2.25 -0.02
C ARG A 174 2.82 0.82 -0.22
N LEU A 175 3.71 -0.16 -0.04
CA LEU A 175 3.37 -1.58 -0.04
C LEU A 175 2.32 -1.92 1.02
N GLY A 176 2.47 -1.37 2.23
CA GLY A 176 1.51 -1.53 3.32
C GLY A 176 0.13 -0.96 2.95
N LEU A 177 0.09 0.26 2.42
CA LEU A 177 -1.15 0.91 1.98
C LEU A 177 -1.82 0.14 0.84
N GLN A 178 -1.04 -0.34 -0.14
CA GLN A 178 -1.54 -1.16 -1.24
C GLN A 178 -2.22 -2.44 -0.73
N ARG A 179 -1.64 -3.12 0.26
CA ARG A 179 -2.25 -4.32 0.85
C ARG A 179 -3.60 -4.00 1.50
N CYS A 180 -3.70 -2.88 2.21
CA CYS A 180 -4.96 -2.42 2.81
C CYS A 180 -6.00 -2.08 1.74
N GLY A 181 -5.59 -1.33 0.70
CA GLY A 181 -6.44 -1.01 -0.44
C GLY A 181 -6.98 -2.25 -1.14
N ARG A 182 -6.13 -3.25 -1.36
CA ARG A 182 -6.55 -4.53 -1.93
C ARG A 182 -7.54 -5.28 -1.04
N THR A 183 -7.33 -5.32 0.28
CA THR A 183 -8.30 -5.96 1.18
C THR A 183 -9.66 -5.26 1.19
N GLN A 184 -9.70 -3.93 1.08
CA GLN A 184 -10.95 -3.19 0.96
C GLN A 184 -11.63 -3.47 -0.39
N GLN A 185 -10.87 -3.45 -1.49
CA GLN A 185 -11.37 -3.77 -2.83
C GLN A 185 -11.99 -5.17 -2.86
N ASP A 186 -11.29 -6.19 -2.35
CA ASP A 186 -11.78 -7.57 -2.30
C ASP A 186 -13.12 -7.66 -1.52
N MET A 187 -13.25 -6.91 -0.41
CA MET A 187 -14.49 -6.88 0.37
C MET A 187 -15.64 -6.23 -0.40
N MET A 188 -15.38 -5.11 -1.08
CA MET A 188 -16.38 -4.39 -1.88
C MET A 188 -16.81 -5.19 -3.12
N GLU A 189 -15.88 -5.88 -3.79
CA GLU A 189 -16.18 -6.77 -4.92
C GLU A 189 -17.13 -7.89 -4.51
N VAL A 190 -16.83 -8.57 -3.39
CA VAL A 190 -17.69 -9.64 -2.87
C VAL A 190 -19.07 -9.09 -2.48
N ARG A 191 -19.16 -7.87 -1.95
CA ARG A 191 -20.46 -7.25 -1.66
C ARG A 191 -21.23 -6.94 -2.94
N LEU A 192 -20.57 -6.34 -3.93
CA LEU A 192 -21.18 -5.97 -5.20
C LEU A 192 -21.70 -7.21 -5.94
N THR A 193 -20.91 -8.28 -6.01
CA THR A 193 -21.34 -9.54 -6.64
C THR A 193 -22.56 -10.13 -5.93
N ARG A 194 -22.59 -10.12 -4.60
CA ARG A 194 -23.75 -10.61 -3.84
C ARG A 194 -25.00 -9.76 -4.01
N GLU A 195 -24.87 -8.43 -4.09
CA GLU A 195 -26.02 -7.56 -4.39
C GLU A 195 -26.54 -7.81 -5.81
N MET A 196 -25.65 -8.00 -6.79
CA MET A 196 -26.04 -8.37 -8.16
C MET A 196 -26.74 -9.74 -8.21
N GLU A 197 -26.23 -10.74 -7.50
CA GLU A 197 -26.85 -12.07 -7.39
C GLU A 197 -28.21 -12.01 -6.68
N LYS A 198 -28.32 -11.23 -5.61
CA LYS A 198 -29.59 -10.99 -4.90
C LYS A 198 -30.61 -10.33 -5.82
N ASN A 199 -30.22 -9.32 -6.60
CA ASN A 199 -31.09 -8.69 -7.60
C ASN A 199 -31.56 -9.69 -8.65
N ARG A 200 -30.66 -10.53 -9.14
CA ARG A 200 -30.99 -11.59 -10.09
C ARG A 200 -31.93 -12.62 -9.47
N SER A 201 -31.76 -12.96 -8.20
CA SER A 201 -32.61 -13.90 -7.47
C SER A 201 -34.00 -13.32 -7.17
N VAL A 202 -34.10 -12.04 -6.78
CA VAL A 202 -35.38 -11.34 -6.60
C VAL A 202 -36.11 -11.27 -7.94
N LEU A 203 -35.41 -10.97 -9.04
CA LEU A 203 -36.00 -10.97 -10.38
C LEU A 203 -36.47 -12.37 -10.80
N ALA A 204 -35.69 -13.43 -10.52
CA ALA A 204 -36.10 -14.80 -10.81
C ALA A 204 -37.32 -15.22 -9.96
N LYS A 205 -37.42 -14.75 -8.72
CA LYS A 205 -38.56 -15.00 -7.82
C LYS A 205 -39.80 -14.19 -8.19
N ALA A 206 -39.63 -12.95 -8.66
CA ALA A 206 -40.69 -12.08 -9.13
C ALA A 206 -41.21 -12.47 -10.52
N GLY A 207 -40.32 -12.91 -11.42
CA GLY A 207 -40.64 -13.31 -12.80
C GLY A 207 -41.00 -14.79 -12.97
N GLY A 208 -40.78 -15.64 -11.96
CA GLY A 208 -41.04 -17.08 -11.99
C GLY A 208 -41.96 -17.53 -10.86
N GLY A 209 -43.27 -17.34 -11.03
CA GLY A 209 -44.34 -18.07 -10.31
C GLY A 209 -44.41 -17.98 -8.78
N GLY A 210 -43.52 -17.26 -8.10
CA GLY A 210 -43.36 -17.29 -6.64
C GLY A 210 -43.62 -15.95 -5.92
N ALA A 211 -44.21 -14.97 -6.61
CA ALA A 211 -44.30 -13.60 -6.11
C ALA A 211 -45.27 -13.38 -4.92
N MET A 212 -46.04 -14.39 -4.50
CA MET A 212 -46.92 -14.25 -3.33
C MET A 212 -47.03 -15.59 -2.57
N PRO A 213 -46.45 -15.72 -1.36
CA PRO A 213 -46.69 -16.89 -0.49
C PRO A 213 -48.19 -17.04 -0.15
N GLU A 214 -48.93 -15.93 -0.11
CA GLU A 214 -50.36 -15.89 0.16
C GLU A 214 -51.23 -16.33 -1.05
N LEU A 215 -50.71 -16.21 -2.27
CA LEU A 215 -51.35 -16.66 -3.51
C LEU A 215 -50.82 -18.02 -4.00
N GLY A 216 -49.78 -18.57 -3.37
CA GLY A 216 -49.27 -19.91 -3.66
C GLY A 216 -50.33 -20.99 -3.45
N GLY A 217 -51.14 -20.85 -2.39
CA GLY A 217 -52.31 -21.72 -2.17
C GLY A 217 -53.42 -21.52 -3.20
N PHE A 218 -53.54 -20.32 -3.80
CA PHE A 218 -54.52 -20.02 -4.83
C PHE A 218 -54.14 -20.66 -6.18
N TYR A 219 -52.89 -20.52 -6.61
CA TYR A 219 -52.36 -21.19 -7.82
C TYR A 219 -52.33 -22.72 -7.68
N GLU A 220 -52.00 -23.23 -6.50
CA GLU A 220 -52.06 -24.67 -6.21
C GLU A 220 -53.51 -25.19 -6.19
N SER A 221 -54.46 -24.41 -5.68
CA SER A 221 -55.89 -24.75 -5.76
C SER A 221 -56.40 -24.75 -7.21
N MET A 222 -56.00 -23.76 -8.02
CA MET A 222 -56.41 -23.66 -9.43
C MET A 222 -55.81 -24.78 -10.28
N ALA A 223 -54.56 -25.17 -10.03
CA ALA A 223 -53.94 -26.35 -10.64
C ALA A 223 -54.64 -27.66 -10.23
N LYS A 224 -55.12 -27.74 -8.98
CA LYS A 224 -55.90 -28.89 -8.49
C LYS A 224 -57.29 -28.96 -9.12
N THR A 225 -57.95 -27.81 -9.32
CA THR A 225 -59.26 -27.71 -9.98
C THR A 225 -59.17 -28.08 -11.47
N ALA A 226 -58.08 -27.68 -12.14
CA ALA A 226 -57.77 -28.06 -13.52
C ALA A 226 -57.39 -29.57 -13.66
N ALA A 227 -56.86 -30.19 -12.60
CA ALA A 227 -56.58 -31.63 -12.58
C ALA A 227 -57.84 -32.49 -12.37
N THR A 228 -58.88 -31.96 -11.72
CA THR A 228 -60.19 -32.65 -11.56
C THR A 228 -61.07 -32.64 -12.81
N SER A 229 -60.75 -31.84 -13.84
CA SER A 229 -61.56 -31.76 -15.08
C SER A 229 -60.97 -32.50 -16.28
N LYS A 230 -59.85 -33.23 -16.12
CA LYS A 230 -59.27 -34.05 -17.20
C LYS A 230 -59.11 -35.51 -16.78
N GLY A 231 -60.23 -36.21 -16.78
CA GLY A 231 -60.21 -37.61 -17.17
C GLY A 231 -59.83 -37.70 -18.65
N ALA A 232 -58.86 -38.57 -18.95
CA ALA A 232 -58.37 -38.98 -20.26
C ALA A 232 -57.21 -38.19 -20.89
N THR A 233 -56.04 -38.83 -20.77
CA THR A 233 -54.99 -39.01 -21.77
C THR A 233 -54.07 -37.84 -22.15
N GLY A 234 -52.80 -38.01 -21.81
CA GLY A 234 -51.74 -38.02 -22.82
C GLY A 234 -50.85 -36.78 -22.90
N LYS A 235 -49.59 -36.98 -22.51
CA LYS A 235 -48.34 -36.32 -22.97
C LYS A 235 -48.26 -34.79 -22.95
N ALA A 236 -47.28 -34.33 -22.18
CA ALA A 236 -46.61 -33.05 -22.33
C ALA A 236 -46.26 -32.76 -23.80
N GLY A 237 -46.88 -31.72 -24.34
CA GLY A 237 -46.60 -31.12 -25.63
C GLY A 237 -47.34 -29.79 -25.67
N LEU A 238 -46.61 -28.70 -25.89
CA LEU A 238 -47.19 -27.38 -26.09
C LEU A 238 -48.25 -27.45 -27.19
N PRO A 239 -49.45 -26.88 -27.02
CA PRO A 239 -50.42 -26.84 -28.10
C PRO A 239 -49.92 -25.89 -29.20
N PRO A 240 -49.94 -26.31 -30.48
CA PRO A 240 -49.67 -25.43 -31.61
C PRO A 240 -50.84 -24.46 -31.80
N GLY A 241 -50.52 -23.27 -32.30
CA GLY A 241 -51.48 -22.19 -32.49
C GLY A 241 -52.66 -22.57 -33.39
N ASP A 242 -53.83 -22.10 -32.98
CA ASP A 242 -55.00 -21.97 -33.84
C ASP A 242 -55.49 -20.53 -33.74
N GLU A 243 -55.29 -19.77 -34.82
CA GLU A 243 -55.80 -18.42 -35.00
C GLU A 243 -57.29 -18.50 -35.32
N GLY A 244 -58.17 -18.25 -34.34
CA GLY A 244 -59.59 -18.38 -34.64
C GLY A 244 -60.60 -18.18 -33.53
N ALA A 245 -60.44 -17.21 -32.62
CA ALA A 245 -61.55 -16.54 -31.93
C ALA A 245 -61.01 -15.44 -31.01
N SER A 246 -61.48 -14.21 -31.21
CA SER A 246 -61.29 -13.11 -30.27
C SER A 246 -61.94 -13.44 -28.93
N SER A 247 -61.17 -13.92 -27.98
CA SER A 247 -61.32 -13.49 -26.59
C SER A 247 -60.03 -12.76 -26.27
N SER A 248 -60.11 -11.42 -26.30
CA SER A 248 -59.20 -10.62 -25.50
C SER A 248 -59.40 -11.11 -24.08
N TYR A 249 -58.62 -12.10 -23.66
CA TYR A 249 -58.57 -12.52 -22.27
C TYR A 249 -57.95 -11.34 -21.54
N ASP A 250 -58.78 -10.34 -21.21
CA ASP A 250 -58.36 -9.23 -20.38
C ASP A 250 -58.09 -9.87 -19.01
N PRO A 251 -56.83 -9.93 -18.54
CA PRO A 251 -56.51 -10.56 -17.25
C PRO A 251 -57.28 -9.94 -16.08
N ARG A 252 -57.94 -8.79 -16.31
CA ARG A 252 -58.82 -8.07 -15.40
C ARG A 252 -60.20 -8.72 -15.19
N GLU A 253 -60.69 -9.54 -16.12
CA GLU A 253 -62.05 -10.11 -16.05
C GLU A 253 -62.25 -11.16 -14.92
N GLY A 254 -61.20 -11.53 -14.20
CA GLY A 254 -61.25 -12.47 -13.06
C GLY A 254 -60.67 -11.95 -11.74
N LEU A 255 -60.26 -10.69 -11.67
CA LEU A 255 -59.62 -10.09 -10.49
C LEU A 255 -60.58 -9.08 -9.84
N THR A 256 -60.75 -9.16 -8.53
CA THR A 256 -61.46 -8.10 -7.77
C THR A 256 -60.72 -6.77 -7.90
N ASP A 257 -61.44 -5.65 -7.87
CA ASP A 257 -60.83 -4.30 -7.96
C ASP A 257 -59.74 -4.08 -6.89
N GLU A 258 -59.89 -4.68 -5.70
CA GLU A 258 -58.88 -4.69 -4.65
C GLU A 258 -57.60 -5.46 -5.03
N GLN A 259 -57.72 -6.59 -5.74
CA GLN A 259 -56.57 -7.34 -6.26
C GLN A 259 -55.84 -6.58 -7.37
N ILE A 260 -56.56 -5.86 -8.23
CA ILE A 260 -55.96 -4.99 -9.25
C ILE A 260 -55.16 -3.87 -8.58
N GLN A 261 -55.74 -3.21 -7.56
CA GLN A 261 -55.05 -2.15 -6.82
C GLN A 261 -53.81 -2.69 -6.07
N MET A 262 -53.88 -3.88 -5.48
CA MET A 262 -52.72 -4.53 -4.85
C MET A 262 -51.63 -4.89 -5.87
N PHE A 263 -52.01 -5.34 -7.07
CA PHE A 263 -51.07 -5.66 -8.13
C PHE A 263 -50.38 -4.41 -8.68
N GLU A 264 -51.13 -3.34 -8.91
CA GLU A 264 -50.59 -2.04 -9.33
C GLU A 264 -49.64 -1.46 -8.27
N LYS A 265 -50.03 -1.51 -6.99
CA LYS A 265 -49.19 -1.08 -5.87
C LYS A 265 -47.94 -1.94 -5.73
N GLY A 266 -48.06 -3.26 -5.88
CA GLY A 266 -46.93 -4.19 -5.83
C GLY A 266 -45.96 -4.00 -6.98
N ASN A 267 -46.45 -3.72 -8.19
CA ASN A 267 -45.60 -3.41 -9.34
C ASN A 267 -44.86 -2.07 -9.15
N GLN A 268 -45.53 -1.06 -8.59
CA GLN A 268 -44.91 0.22 -8.27
C GLN A 268 -43.84 0.09 -7.18
N ASP A 269 -44.10 -0.69 -6.13
CA ASP A 269 -43.12 -0.99 -5.06
C ASP A 269 -41.91 -1.76 -5.60
N MET A 270 -42.15 -2.74 -6.49
CA MET A 270 -41.10 -3.51 -7.16
C MET A 270 -40.19 -2.59 -8.00
N LEU A 271 -40.78 -1.68 -8.79
CA LEU A 271 -40.03 -0.69 -9.57
C LEU A 271 -39.22 0.26 -8.69
N GLN A 272 -39.77 0.73 -7.58
CA GLN A 272 -39.04 1.57 -6.62
C GLN A 272 -37.86 0.82 -6.00
N HIS A 273 -38.06 -0.43 -5.59
CA HIS A 273 -37.00 -1.29 -5.07
C HIS A 273 -35.90 -1.52 -6.12
N TYR A 274 -36.26 -1.74 -7.39
CA TYR A 274 -35.28 -1.90 -8.47
C TYR A 274 -34.47 -0.63 -8.69
N ASN A 275 -35.13 0.53 -8.82
CA ASN A 275 -34.42 1.80 -8.99
C ASN A 275 -33.47 2.06 -7.81
N SER A 276 -33.93 1.89 -6.58
CA SER A 276 -33.09 2.05 -5.39
C SER A 276 -31.90 1.11 -5.38
N THR A 277 -32.07 -0.14 -5.81
CA THR A 277 -30.97 -1.11 -5.81
C THR A 277 -29.98 -0.87 -6.94
N LEU A 278 -30.45 -0.44 -8.12
CA LEU A 278 -29.57 0.00 -9.21
C LEU A 278 -28.71 1.19 -8.80
N ASP A 279 -29.29 2.16 -8.08
CA ASP A 279 -28.53 3.32 -7.62
C ASP A 279 -27.47 2.94 -6.58
N LYS A 280 -27.76 1.96 -5.71
CA LYS A 280 -26.76 1.38 -4.78
C LYS A 280 -25.62 0.68 -5.53
N VAL A 281 -25.95 -0.13 -6.53
CA VAL A 281 -24.95 -0.84 -7.37
C VAL A 281 -24.07 0.17 -8.10
N ARG A 282 -24.66 1.17 -8.76
CA ARG A 282 -23.90 2.25 -9.45
C ARG A 282 -22.98 3.01 -8.50
N THR A 283 -23.47 3.31 -7.29
CA THR A 283 -22.67 4.02 -6.28
C THR A 283 -21.51 3.16 -5.81
N ALA A 284 -21.73 1.86 -5.58
CA ALA A 284 -20.69 0.91 -5.21
C ALA A 284 -19.67 0.71 -6.35
N GLU A 285 -20.12 0.62 -7.60
CA GLU A 285 -19.25 0.55 -8.79
C GLU A 285 -18.37 1.78 -8.92
N LYS A 286 -18.95 2.99 -8.81
CA LYS A 286 -18.17 4.24 -8.83
C LYS A 286 -17.14 4.28 -7.70
N SER A 287 -17.53 3.82 -6.51
CA SER A 287 -16.64 3.76 -5.35
C SER A 287 -15.48 2.79 -5.57
N LEU A 288 -15.75 1.64 -6.19
CA LEU A 288 -14.76 0.62 -6.52
C LEU A 288 -13.81 1.11 -7.61
N LEU A 289 -14.32 1.75 -8.66
CA LEU A 289 -13.51 2.34 -9.74
C LEU A 289 -12.52 3.36 -9.20
N GLU A 290 -12.96 4.21 -8.27
CA GLU A 290 -12.08 5.19 -7.64
C GLU A 290 -10.97 4.53 -6.80
N ILE A 291 -11.28 3.47 -6.05
CA ILE A 291 -10.27 2.71 -5.29
C ILE A 291 -9.30 2.01 -6.25
N ALA A 292 -9.80 1.45 -7.35
CA ALA A 292 -8.99 0.82 -8.38
C ALA A 292 -8.06 1.84 -9.07
N GLU A 293 -8.53 3.07 -9.30
CA GLU A 293 -7.70 4.18 -9.80
C GLU A 293 -6.59 4.52 -8.81
N LEU A 294 -6.92 4.73 -7.53
CA LEU A 294 -5.93 4.99 -6.47
C LEU A 294 -4.90 3.86 -6.36
N GLN A 295 -5.34 2.60 -6.46
CA GLN A 295 -4.47 1.44 -6.43
C GLN A 295 -3.58 1.37 -7.68
N THR A 296 -4.09 1.72 -8.85
CA THR A 296 -3.31 1.75 -10.10
C THR A 296 -2.21 2.81 -10.01
N LEU A 297 -2.54 4.00 -9.49
CA LEU A 297 -1.54 5.05 -9.21
C LEU A 297 -0.49 4.58 -8.20
N LEU A 298 -0.91 3.91 -7.12
CA LEU A 298 0.01 3.35 -6.11
C LEU A 298 0.95 2.30 -6.71
N VAL A 299 0.43 1.35 -7.50
CA VAL A 299 1.23 0.30 -8.13
C VAL A 299 2.17 0.87 -9.20
N GLY A 300 1.71 1.83 -10.00
CA GLY A 300 2.55 2.53 -10.97
C GLY A 300 3.72 3.25 -10.29
N ASN A 301 3.44 3.99 -9.23
CA ASN A 301 4.46 4.68 -8.43
C ASN A 301 5.42 3.71 -7.71
N LEU A 302 4.96 2.51 -7.39
CA LEU A 302 5.79 1.48 -6.78
C LEU A 302 6.73 0.86 -7.81
N ALA A 303 6.25 0.58 -9.01
CA ALA A 303 7.06 0.03 -10.10
C ALA A 303 8.18 1.00 -10.53
N THR A 304 7.88 2.30 -10.59
CA THR A 304 8.91 3.31 -10.88
C THR A 304 9.93 3.42 -9.75
N GLN A 305 9.48 3.37 -8.49
CA GLN A 305 10.38 3.39 -7.33
C GLN A 305 11.18 2.11 -7.15
N SER A 306 10.65 0.92 -7.46
CA SER A 306 11.36 -0.34 -7.30
C SER A 306 12.57 -0.41 -8.23
N ALA A 307 12.42 0.02 -9.48
CA ALA A 307 13.53 0.10 -10.42
C ALA A 307 14.64 1.04 -9.93
N HIS A 308 14.27 2.19 -9.33
CA HIS A 308 15.23 3.11 -8.74
C HIS A 308 15.94 2.52 -7.50
N ILE A 309 15.22 1.79 -6.66
CA ILE A 309 15.80 1.15 -5.47
C ILE A 309 16.75 0.02 -5.87
N GLU A 310 16.41 -0.78 -6.88
CA GLU A 310 17.33 -1.81 -7.41
C GLU A 310 18.66 -1.20 -7.90
N GLN A 311 18.58 -0.06 -8.58
CA GLN A 311 19.77 0.69 -8.97
C GLN A 311 20.55 1.20 -7.74
N LEU A 312 19.85 1.77 -6.75
CA LEU A 312 20.49 2.24 -5.53
C LEU A 312 21.15 1.11 -4.72
N VAL A 313 20.55 -0.08 -4.68
CA VAL A 313 21.12 -1.26 -4.02
C VAL A 313 22.41 -1.68 -4.71
N ALA A 314 22.40 -1.76 -6.05
CA ALA A 314 23.61 -2.03 -6.82
C ALA A 314 24.70 -0.96 -6.58
N ASP A 315 24.31 0.31 -6.49
CA ASP A 315 25.22 1.40 -6.14
C ASP A 315 25.76 1.28 -4.70
N SER A 316 24.97 0.75 -3.75
CA SER A 316 25.38 0.51 -2.36
C SER A 316 26.49 -0.53 -2.26
N GLU A 317 26.40 -1.60 -3.05
CA GLU A 317 27.44 -2.63 -3.14
C GLU A 317 28.77 -2.03 -3.63
N ASN A 318 28.70 -1.17 -4.65
CA ASN A 318 29.87 -0.44 -5.16
C ASN A 318 30.43 0.55 -4.13
N ILE A 319 29.58 1.28 -3.40
CA ILE A 319 30.00 2.21 -2.35
C ILE A 319 30.74 1.46 -1.23
N THR A 320 30.24 0.28 -0.83
CA THR A 320 30.88 -0.50 0.23
C THR A 320 32.31 -0.91 -0.17
N ALA A 321 32.52 -1.27 -1.43
CA ALA A 321 33.84 -1.55 -1.98
C ALA A 321 34.75 -0.30 -1.97
N ASP A 322 34.22 0.85 -2.41
CA ASP A 322 34.96 2.11 -2.50
C ASP A 322 35.34 2.69 -1.14
N VAL A 323 34.45 2.63 -0.15
CA VAL A 323 34.72 3.08 1.23
C VAL A 323 35.81 2.20 1.87
N GLY A 324 35.80 0.90 1.62
CA GLY A 324 36.86 -0.02 2.07
C GLY A 324 38.22 0.35 1.46
N GLY A 325 38.24 0.67 0.15
CA GLY A 325 39.43 1.18 -0.55
C GLY A 325 39.91 2.51 0.00
N GLY A 326 39.01 3.47 0.21
CA GLY A 326 39.29 4.80 0.75
C GLY A 326 39.85 4.76 2.17
N ASN A 327 39.30 3.91 3.05
CA ASN A 327 39.81 3.76 4.42
C ASN A 327 41.23 3.15 4.44
N LYS A 328 41.52 2.25 3.48
CA LYS A 328 42.87 1.70 3.26
C LYS A 328 43.83 2.76 2.75
N GLN A 329 43.36 3.68 1.91
CA GLN A 329 44.17 4.82 1.43
C GLN A 329 44.40 5.86 2.54
N LEU A 330 43.41 6.15 3.39
CA LEU A 330 43.59 7.00 4.57
C LEU A 330 44.63 6.41 5.53
N LYS A 331 44.56 5.09 5.80
CA LYS A 331 45.56 4.40 6.61
C LYS A 331 46.96 4.47 5.99
N LYS A 332 47.08 4.30 4.67
CA LYS A 332 48.34 4.47 3.93
C LYS A 332 48.84 5.93 3.95
N ALA A 333 47.95 6.91 3.93
CA ALA A 333 48.29 8.33 4.00
C ALA A 333 48.78 8.74 5.40
N THR A 334 48.16 8.23 6.47
CA THR A 334 48.64 8.41 7.85
C THR A 334 50.00 7.73 8.08
N GLN A 335 50.25 6.60 7.40
CA GLN A 335 51.52 5.88 7.49
C GLN A 335 52.64 6.46 6.62
N ARG A 336 52.34 7.36 5.67
CA ARG A 336 53.38 8.04 4.90
C ARG A 336 54.14 8.99 5.84
N PRO A 337 55.46 8.80 6.05
CA PRO A 337 56.24 9.76 6.83
C PRO A 337 56.17 11.12 6.14
N SER A 338 55.94 12.17 6.92
CA SER A 338 55.78 13.54 6.42
C SER A 338 56.92 13.90 5.47
N ALA A 339 56.58 14.36 4.26
CA ALA A 339 57.55 14.85 3.29
C ALA A 339 58.47 15.94 3.89
N ALA A 340 57.98 16.70 4.87
CA ALA A 340 58.75 17.69 5.62
C ALA A 340 59.88 17.07 6.48
N ARG A 341 59.72 15.83 6.98
CA ARG A 341 60.81 15.13 7.66
C ARG A 341 61.90 14.74 6.65
N TYR A 342 61.49 14.30 5.47
CA TYR A 342 62.43 13.91 4.42
C TYR A 342 63.24 15.10 3.91
N THR A 343 62.60 16.26 3.71
CA THR A 343 63.30 17.48 3.30
C THR A 343 64.21 18.04 4.40
N PHE A 344 63.82 17.91 5.67
CA PHE A 344 64.68 18.28 6.81
C PHE A 344 65.94 17.40 6.90
N PHE A 345 65.80 16.08 6.76
CA PHE A 345 66.97 15.19 6.76
C PHE A 345 67.83 15.35 5.50
N ALA A 346 67.21 15.64 4.35
CA ALA A 346 67.95 15.93 3.12
C ALA A 346 68.75 17.25 3.23
N SER A 347 68.16 18.30 3.80
CA SER A 347 68.86 19.58 4.00
C SER A 347 69.95 19.47 5.07
N ALA A 348 69.67 18.77 6.19
CA ALA A 348 70.67 18.51 7.22
C ALA A 348 71.85 17.68 6.67
N GLY A 349 71.57 16.65 5.88
CA GLY A 349 72.58 15.82 5.21
C GLY A 349 73.46 16.62 4.26
N LEU A 350 72.85 17.49 3.44
CA LEU A 350 73.56 18.38 2.53
C LEU A 350 74.45 19.37 3.32
N CYS A 351 73.94 19.98 4.38
CA CYS A 351 74.74 20.85 5.25
C CYS A 351 75.93 20.13 5.89
N THR A 352 75.74 18.91 6.42
CA THR A 352 76.84 18.12 6.99
C THR A 352 77.87 17.71 5.94
N PHE A 353 77.42 17.41 4.72
CA PHE A 353 78.30 17.07 3.61
C PHE A 353 79.17 18.26 3.19
N LEU A 354 78.58 19.46 3.10
CA LEU A 354 79.33 20.69 2.79
C LEU A 354 80.40 21.00 3.84
N ILE A 355 80.09 20.82 5.13
CA ILE A 355 81.06 21.04 6.21
C ILE A 355 82.23 20.04 6.12
N LEU A 356 81.95 18.77 5.83
CA LEU A 356 82.99 17.75 5.66
C LEU A 356 83.85 17.99 4.42
N TRP A 357 83.23 18.47 3.33
CA TRP A 357 83.94 18.82 2.11
C TRP A 357 84.88 20.00 2.30
N ASP A 358 84.44 21.02 3.05
CA ASP A 358 85.24 22.21 3.43
C ASP A 358 86.37 21.90 4.43
N LEU A 359 86.36 20.71 5.05
CA LEU A 359 87.38 20.29 6.01
C LEU A 359 88.44 19.36 5.36
N ILE A 360 88.14 18.81 4.19
CA ILE A 360 89.01 17.88 3.44
C ILE A 360 89.82 18.61 2.35
N ILE A 361 89.32 19.75 1.86
CA ILE A 361 90.02 20.70 0.98
C ILE A 361 90.57 21.83 1.83
#